data_AF-A0A363UKH1-F1
#
_entry.id   AF-A0A363UKH1-F1
#
_cell.length_a   1.000
_cell.length_b   1.000
_cell.length_c   1.000
_cell.angle_alpha   90.00
_cell.angle_beta   90.00
_cell.angle_gamma   90.00
#
_symmetry.space_group_name_H-M   'P 1'
#
loop_
_entity.id
_entity.type
_entity.pdbx_description
1 polymer ?
#
loop_
_entity_poly.entity_id
_entity_poly.type
_entity_poly.pdbx_seq_one_letter_code
_entity_poly.pdbx_strand_id
1 'polypeptide(L)'
;MTQTRLAYSLAALSTLAAAGCAVPHTYQGTDAMPPAITEPAGPVIDTSDYYEAHHEGRVYVFDDFTTYKAFLEYGHTPYRLVRIGEGPDGQTLVFGLTDEDKAKREGIASVALYDGELSGTDPFYGEVLYDGRFYVFDRWEDLQAFKVTWEAPYRFTEIGAGTANRTVVYVLNDDNKTRRPEALMARFRSRHQQR
;
A
#
# COMPACT_ATOMS: atom_id res chain seq x y z
N MET A 1 -45.43 8.69 -41.84
CA MET A 1 -46.28 7.69 -42.53
C MET A 1 -45.33 6.94 -43.44
N THR A 2 -44.98 5.67 -43.21
CA THR A 2 -45.86 4.51 -43.32
C THR A 2 -45.29 3.35 -42.50
N GLN A 3 -46.18 2.61 -41.87
CA GLN A 3 -45.96 1.47 -40.98
C GLN A 3 -45.96 0.18 -41.80
N THR A 4 -45.04 -0.77 -41.56
CA THR A 4 -45.32 -2.20 -41.81
C THR A 4 -44.46 -3.07 -40.90
N ARG A 5 -45.13 -3.76 -39.98
CA ARG A 5 -44.58 -4.90 -39.22
C ARG A 5 -44.79 -6.16 -40.06
N LEU A 6 -43.84 -7.08 -40.07
CA LEU A 6 -44.16 -8.51 -40.23
C LEU A 6 -43.11 -9.37 -39.51
N ALA A 7 -43.62 -10.31 -38.74
CA ALA A 7 -42.89 -11.23 -37.89
C ALA A 7 -42.45 -12.48 -38.67
N TYR A 8 -41.33 -13.06 -38.26
CA TYR A 8 -41.09 -14.50 -38.42
C TYR A 8 -40.55 -15.05 -37.11
N SER A 9 -41.37 -15.88 -36.48
CA SER A 9 -41.01 -16.76 -35.38
C SER A 9 -40.39 -18.03 -35.97
N LEU A 10 -39.29 -18.52 -35.40
CA LEU A 10 -38.99 -19.95 -35.37
C LEU A 10 -38.43 -20.31 -33.99
N ALA A 11 -39.16 -21.20 -33.33
CA ALA A 11 -38.88 -21.73 -32.01
C ALA A 11 -37.76 -22.78 -32.07
N ALA A 12 -36.93 -22.83 -31.02
CA ALA A 12 -36.27 -24.06 -30.63
C ALA A 12 -36.34 -24.18 -29.10
N LEU A 13 -37.06 -25.22 -28.67
CA LEU A 13 -37.23 -25.68 -27.30
C LEU A 13 -35.87 -26.02 -26.68
N SER A 14 -35.69 -25.72 -25.40
CA SER A 14 -34.89 -26.60 -24.53
C SER A 14 -35.45 -26.52 -23.11
N THR A 15 -36.14 -27.58 -22.71
CA THR A 15 -36.73 -27.79 -21.40
C THR A 15 -35.68 -28.09 -20.34
N LEU A 16 -35.95 -27.57 -19.15
CA LEU A 16 -35.29 -27.76 -17.87
C LEU A 16 -35.10 -29.24 -17.50
N ALA A 17 -33.94 -29.60 -16.95
CA ALA A 17 -33.78 -30.76 -16.08
C ALA A 17 -32.81 -30.40 -14.95
N ALA A 18 -33.36 -30.14 -13.77
CA ALA A 18 -32.61 -30.14 -12.53
C ALA A 18 -32.41 -31.60 -12.09
N ALA A 19 -31.16 -32.02 -11.93
CA ALA A 19 -30.80 -33.24 -11.23
C ALA A 19 -29.65 -32.90 -10.27
N GLY A 20 -30.00 -32.74 -9.00
CA GLY A 20 -29.03 -32.64 -7.91
C GLY A 20 -28.35 -34.00 -7.71
N CYS A 21 -27.03 -34.01 -7.79
CA CYS A 21 -26.26 -35.14 -7.32
C CYS A 21 -26.08 -35.01 -5.81
N ALA A 22 -26.90 -35.77 -5.08
CA ALA A 22 -26.64 -36.15 -3.71
C ALA A 22 -25.25 -36.81 -3.64
N VAL A 23 -24.42 -36.32 -2.72
CA VAL A 23 -23.12 -36.92 -2.40
C VAL A 23 -23.38 -38.23 -1.65
N PRO A 24 -22.92 -39.40 -2.13
CA PRO A 24 -22.96 -40.60 -1.32
C PRO A 24 -21.88 -40.48 -0.24
N HIS A 25 -22.34 -40.42 1.00
CA HIS A 25 -21.50 -40.56 2.17
C HIS A 25 -21.11 -42.05 2.30
N THR A 26 -19.92 -42.41 1.81
CA THR A 26 -19.25 -43.67 2.18
C THR A 26 -17.82 -43.36 2.56
N TYR A 27 -17.59 -43.25 3.86
CA TYR A 27 -16.27 -43.19 4.47
C TYR A 27 -15.84 -44.63 4.80
N GLN A 28 -14.84 -45.15 4.09
CA GLN A 28 -13.90 -46.19 4.56
C GLN A 28 -12.90 -46.50 3.44
N GLY A 29 -11.63 -46.16 3.65
CA GLY A 29 -10.55 -46.54 2.75
C GLY A 29 -9.31 -45.69 2.95
N THR A 30 -8.34 -46.22 3.68
CA THR A 30 -7.00 -45.67 3.90
C THR A 30 -6.22 -45.62 2.61
N ASP A 31 -6.28 -44.51 1.89
CA ASP A 31 -5.30 -44.16 0.87
C ASP A 31 -4.60 -42.87 1.30
N ALA A 32 -3.28 -42.98 1.47
CA ALA A 32 -2.41 -41.90 1.87
C ALA A 32 -2.59 -40.71 0.91
N MET A 33 -3.11 -39.60 1.44
CA MET A 33 -3.10 -38.32 0.77
C MET A 33 -1.64 -38.01 0.41
N PRO A 34 -1.30 -37.69 -0.85
CA PRO A 34 0.04 -37.24 -1.18
C PRO A 34 0.37 -36.06 -0.26
N PRO A 35 1.58 -35.98 0.32
CA PRO A 35 1.95 -34.85 1.12
C PRO A 35 1.74 -33.59 0.28
N ALA A 36 0.93 -32.66 0.81
CA ALA A 36 0.83 -31.32 0.26
C ALA A 36 2.26 -30.81 0.12
N ILE A 37 2.67 -30.53 -1.12
CA ILE A 37 3.96 -29.92 -1.39
C ILE A 37 3.80 -28.49 -0.86
N THR A 38 4.25 -28.27 0.38
CA THR A 38 4.43 -26.93 0.91
C THR A 38 5.47 -26.27 0.02
N GLU A 39 5.02 -25.41 -0.89
CA GLU A 39 5.92 -24.53 -1.63
C GLU A 39 6.81 -23.80 -0.60
N PRO A 40 8.14 -23.76 -0.80
CA PRO A 40 9.00 -23.07 0.13
C PRO A 40 8.55 -21.61 0.20
N ALA A 41 8.18 -21.16 1.41
CA ALA A 41 7.88 -19.76 1.65
C ALA A 41 9.06 -18.94 1.10
N GLY A 42 8.80 -18.15 0.07
CA GLY A 42 9.78 -17.22 -0.47
C GLY A 42 10.31 -16.28 0.62
N PRO A 43 11.37 -15.53 0.34
CA PRO A 43 11.87 -14.55 1.29
C PRO A 43 10.73 -13.64 1.76
N VAL A 44 10.56 -13.54 3.08
CA VAL A 44 9.55 -12.68 3.69
C VAL A 44 9.95 -11.23 3.44
N ILE A 45 9.15 -10.50 2.68
CA ILE A 45 9.34 -9.08 2.41
C ILE A 45 8.79 -8.31 3.62
N ASP A 46 9.63 -7.52 4.29
CA ASP A 46 9.20 -6.64 5.38
C ASP A 46 8.36 -5.49 4.82
N THR A 47 7.15 -5.33 5.35
CA THR A 47 6.17 -4.33 4.95
C THR A 47 5.67 -3.52 6.16
N SER A 48 6.44 -3.53 7.25
CA SER A 48 6.11 -2.78 8.47
C SER A 48 6.35 -1.28 8.33
N ASP A 49 7.23 -0.84 7.43
CA ASP A 49 7.58 0.56 7.22
C ASP A 49 7.25 1.01 5.78
N TYR A 50 6.72 2.24 5.63
CA TYR A 50 6.46 2.88 4.34
C TYR A 50 6.78 4.37 4.39
N TYR A 51 7.48 4.88 3.37
CA TYR A 51 7.82 6.30 3.27
C TYR A 51 7.51 6.84 1.89
N GLU A 52 6.94 8.04 1.83
CA GLU A 52 6.66 8.73 0.58
C GLU A 52 7.03 10.21 0.69
N ALA A 53 7.58 10.78 -0.38
CA ALA A 53 7.82 12.21 -0.47
C ALA A 53 7.43 12.76 -1.83
N HIS A 54 6.66 13.83 -1.82
CA HIS A 54 6.31 14.60 -3.01
C HIS A 54 7.33 15.72 -3.16
N HIS A 55 8.12 15.66 -4.23
CA HIS A 55 9.22 16.58 -4.46
C HIS A 55 9.42 16.83 -5.96
N GLU A 56 9.48 18.10 -6.35
CA GLU A 56 9.73 18.53 -7.74
C GLU A 56 8.81 17.86 -8.79
N GLY A 57 7.51 17.72 -8.46
CA GLY A 57 6.52 17.11 -9.35
C GLY A 57 6.67 15.59 -9.52
N ARG A 58 7.37 14.93 -8.59
CA ARG A 58 7.57 13.48 -8.55
C ARG A 58 7.15 12.93 -7.20
N VAL A 59 6.80 11.65 -7.22
CA VAL A 59 6.54 10.87 -6.00
C VAL A 59 7.73 9.95 -5.78
N TYR A 60 8.37 10.09 -4.62
CA TYR A 60 9.44 9.20 -4.17
C TYR A 60 8.89 8.25 -3.13
N VAL A 61 9.16 6.96 -3.25
CA VAL A 61 8.66 5.92 -2.32
C VAL A 61 9.82 5.07 -1.83
N PHE A 62 9.80 4.72 -0.54
CA PHE A 62 10.85 3.96 0.13
C PHE A 62 10.25 3.00 1.15
N ASP A 63 10.97 1.92 1.40
CA ASP A 63 10.72 0.91 2.44
C ASP A 63 11.79 0.93 3.54
N ASP A 64 12.92 1.62 3.31
CA ASP A 64 13.99 1.82 4.28
C ASP A 64 14.08 3.29 4.74
N PHE A 65 14.07 3.49 6.06
CA PHE A 65 14.18 4.82 6.66
C PHE A 65 15.52 5.48 6.39
N THR A 66 16.62 4.72 6.31
CA THR A 66 17.95 5.30 6.09
C THR A 66 18.03 5.97 4.72
N THR A 67 17.52 5.29 3.70
CA THR A 67 17.42 5.77 2.31
C THR A 67 16.48 6.96 2.22
N TYR A 68 15.30 6.88 2.86
CA TYR A 68 14.36 8.01 2.93
C TYR A 68 14.98 9.24 3.62
N LYS A 69 15.67 9.07 4.75
CA LYS A 69 16.34 10.15 5.47
C LYS A 69 17.42 10.82 4.63
N ALA A 70 18.22 10.04 3.91
CA ALA A 70 19.21 10.57 2.97
C ALA A 70 18.53 11.40 1.86
N PHE A 71 17.39 10.94 1.35
CA PHE A 71 16.58 11.71 0.40
C PHE A 71 16.06 13.02 1.02
N LEU A 72 15.59 13.02 2.26
CA LEU A 72 15.12 14.25 2.92
C LEU A 72 16.23 15.31 3.07
N GLU A 73 17.49 14.89 3.19
CA GLU A 73 18.65 15.76 3.31
C GLU A 73 19.15 16.28 1.95
N TYR A 74 19.24 15.41 0.95
CA TYR A 74 19.91 15.71 -0.32
C TYR A 74 18.96 15.92 -1.51
N GLY A 75 17.69 15.56 -1.38
CA GLY A 75 16.69 15.63 -2.46
C GLY A 75 16.83 14.55 -3.53
N HIS A 76 17.74 13.57 -3.34
CA HIS A 76 17.96 12.48 -4.29
C HIS A 76 18.32 11.16 -3.60
N THR A 77 18.10 10.05 -4.30
CA THR A 77 18.50 8.69 -3.89
C THR A 77 19.60 8.17 -4.82
N PRO A 78 20.62 7.46 -4.29
CA PRO A 78 21.72 6.92 -5.10
C PRO A 78 21.25 5.83 -6.07
N TYR A 79 20.35 4.96 -5.62
CA TYR A 79 19.78 3.87 -6.41
C TYR A 79 18.28 4.07 -6.54
N ARG A 80 17.76 3.80 -7.74
CA ARG A 80 16.35 4.04 -8.05
C ARG A 80 15.80 3.12 -9.12
N LEU A 81 14.53 2.76 -8.94
CA LEU A 81 13.65 2.28 -10.01
C LEU A 81 12.70 3.43 -10.36
N VAL A 82 12.62 3.80 -11.64
CA VAL A 82 11.83 4.95 -12.10
C VAL A 82 10.72 4.45 -13.02
N ARG A 83 9.49 4.90 -12.76
CA ARG A 83 8.32 4.66 -13.61
C ARG A 83 7.71 6.00 -14.01
N ILE A 84 7.58 6.25 -15.32
CA ILE A 84 7.18 7.55 -15.85
C ILE A 84 5.67 7.54 -16.10
N GLY A 85 4.95 8.50 -15.51
CA GLY A 85 3.50 8.63 -15.72
C GLY A 85 2.64 7.73 -14.85
N GLU A 86 3.25 7.00 -13.91
CA GLU A 86 2.56 6.02 -13.05
C GLU A 86 2.23 6.55 -11.64
N GLY A 87 2.62 7.79 -11.32
CA GLY A 87 2.21 8.47 -10.10
C GLY A 87 0.82 9.11 -10.22
N PRO A 88 0.26 9.64 -9.12
CA PRO A 88 -0.98 10.42 -9.14
C PRO A 88 -0.86 11.57 -10.15
N ASP A 89 -1.95 11.86 -10.86
CA ASP A 89 -1.98 12.90 -11.90
C ASP A 89 -0.93 12.74 -13.02
N GLY A 90 -0.42 11.52 -13.24
CA GLY A 90 0.60 11.23 -14.27
C GLY A 90 2.01 11.65 -13.87
N GLN A 91 2.28 11.83 -12.57
CA GLN A 91 3.61 12.14 -12.06
C GLN A 91 4.62 11.01 -12.32
N THR A 92 5.90 11.33 -12.29
CA THR A 92 6.95 10.31 -12.28
C THR A 92 7.05 9.70 -10.89
N LEU A 93 7.02 8.38 -10.82
CA LEU A 93 7.23 7.60 -9.62
C LEU A 93 8.69 7.15 -9.54
N VAL A 94 9.31 7.34 -8.38
CA VAL A 94 10.71 6.99 -8.13
C VAL A 94 10.79 6.18 -6.85
N PHE A 95 11.07 4.89 -6.97
CA PHE A 95 11.37 4.05 -5.80
C PHE A 95 12.83 4.24 -5.45
N GLY A 96 13.12 4.72 -4.24
CA GLY A 96 14.48 4.76 -3.72
C GLY A 96 14.88 3.38 -3.20
N LEU A 97 16.03 2.91 -3.64
CA LEU A 97 16.50 1.55 -3.35
C LEU A 97 17.73 1.58 -2.45
N THR A 98 17.84 0.54 -1.63
CA THR A 98 19.06 0.21 -0.89
C THR A 98 20.17 -0.27 -1.86
N ASP A 99 21.40 -0.44 -1.36
CA ASP A 99 22.48 -1.01 -2.18
C ASP A 99 22.20 -2.47 -2.54
N GLU A 100 21.58 -3.21 -1.62
CA GLU A 100 21.16 -4.60 -1.76
C GLU A 100 20.12 -4.77 -2.88
N ASP A 101 19.28 -3.77 -3.08
CA ASP A 101 18.17 -3.81 -4.04
C ASP A 101 18.49 -3.11 -5.37
N LYS A 102 19.66 -2.48 -5.53
CA LYS A 102 19.98 -1.63 -6.69
C LYS A 102 19.83 -2.30 -8.07
N ALA A 103 19.99 -3.62 -8.12
CA ALA A 103 19.86 -4.42 -9.34
C ALA A 103 18.50 -5.12 -9.47
N LYS A 104 17.67 -5.11 -8.42
CA LYS A 104 16.36 -5.74 -8.41
C LYS A 104 15.36 -4.94 -9.24
N ARG A 105 14.38 -5.64 -9.77
CA ARG A 105 13.23 -5.08 -10.50
C ARG A 105 11.88 -5.52 -9.92
N GLU A 106 11.91 -6.51 -9.04
CA GLU A 106 10.77 -7.19 -8.43
C GLU A 106 11.19 -7.67 -7.03
N GLY A 107 10.21 -7.97 -6.17
CA GLY A 107 10.46 -8.36 -4.78
C GLY A 107 11.01 -7.23 -3.90
N ILE A 108 10.58 -5.98 -4.18
CA ILE A 108 10.96 -4.78 -3.44
C ILE A 108 9.71 -4.31 -2.67
N ALA A 109 9.82 -4.08 -1.36
CA ALA A 109 8.65 -3.81 -0.51
C ALA A 109 7.96 -2.50 -0.88
N SER A 110 8.73 -1.43 -1.11
CA SER A 110 8.21 -0.12 -1.53
C SER A 110 7.40 -0.19 -2.81
N VAL A 111 7.82 -1.03 -3.76
CA VAL A 111 7.10 -1.30 -5.01
C VAL A 111 5.79 -2.04 -4.73
N ALA A 112 5.87 -3.18 -4.04
CA ALA A 112 4.71 -4.03 -3.77
C ALA A 112 3.65 -3.32 -2.92
N LEU A 113 4.06 -2.49 -1.95
CA LEU A 113 3.18 -1.65 -1.14
C LEU A 113 2.52 -0.54 -1.94
N TYR A 114 3.26 0.11 -2.85
CA TYR A 114 2.69 1.17 -3.68
C TYR A 114 1.70 0.63 -4.71
N ASP A 115 2.05 -0.49 -5.35
CA ASP A 115 1.23 -1.13 -6.39
C ASP A 115 0.00 -1.85 -5.80
N GLY A 116 -0.09 -1.96 -4.47
CA GLY A 116 -1.19 -2.62 -3.78
C GLY A 116 -1.12 -4.15 -3.85
N GLU A 117 0.03 -4.70 -4.22
CA GLU A 117 0.30 -6.14 -4.21
C GLU A 117 0.44 -6.68 -2.79
N LEU A 118 0.99 -5.85 -1.88
CA LEU A 118 1.10 -6.11 -0.45
C LEU A 118 0.45 -4.98 0.35
N SER A 119 0.07 -5.30 1.59
CA SER A 119 -0.41 -4.34 2.58
C SER A 119 0.61 -4.19 3.70
N GLY A 120 0.59 -3.04 4.37
CA GLY A 120 1.44 -2.80 5.53
C GLY A 120 1.12 -3.77 6.66
N THR A 121 2.15 -4.32 7.30
CA THR A 121 1.99 -5.29 8.39
C THR A 121 2.12 -4.64 9.77
N ASP A 122 1.34 -5.12 10.74
CA ASP A 122 1.47 -4.69 12.13
C ASP A 122 2.72 -5.27 12.81
N PRO A 123 3.48 -4.46 13.58
CA PRO A 123 3.25 -3.04 13.84
C PRO A 123 3.69 -2.14 12.66
N PHE A 124 2.77 -1.32 12.16
CA PHE A 124 3.04 -0.47 10.98
C PHE A 124 3.61 0.91 11.35
N TYR A 125 4.41 1.51 10.45
CA TYR A 125 4.82 2.91 10.48
C TYR A 125 4.81 3.51 9.07
N GLY A 126 4.18 4.67 8.92
CA GLY A 126 4.18 5.41 7.66
C GLY A 126 4.61 6.86 7.83
N GLU A 127 5.36 7.40 6.87
CA GLU A 127 5.49 8.85 6.70
C GLU A 127 5.21 9.27 5.25
N VAL A 128 4.45 10.35 5.09
CA VAL A 128 4.25 11.01 3.80
C VAL A 128 4.64 12.48 3.92
N LEU A 129 5.67 12.91 3.21
CA LEU A 129 6.00 14.33 3.04
C LEU A 129 5.20 14.89 1.85
N TYR A 130 4.13 15.60 2.15
CA TYR A 130 3.21 16.19 1.17
C TYR A 130 2.89 17.64 1.55
N ASP A 131 2.87 18.54 0.56
CA ASP A 131 2.62 19.98 0.75
C ASP A 131 3.48 20.61 1.87
N GLY A 132 4.75 20.19 1.94
CA GLY A 132 5.72 20.70 2.94
C GLY A 132 5.47 20.24 4.38
N ARG A 133 4.61 19.25 4.61
CA ARG A 133 4.28 18.70 5.94
C ARG A 133 4.52 17.20 5.98
N PHE A 134 4.97 16.72 7.13
CA PHE A 134 4.99 15.28 7.40
C PHE A 134 3.60 14.85 7.85
N TYR A 135 3.04 13.83 7.24
CA TYR A 135 1.91 13.06 7.73
C TYR A 135 2.44 11.73 8.24
N VAL A 136 2.16 11.39 9.50
CA VAL A 136 2.73 10.22 10.18
C VAL A 136 1.60 9.28 10.58
N PHE A 137 1.80 7.99 10.33
CA PHE A 137 0.78 6.95 10.45
C PHE A 137 1.31 5.77 11.28
N ASP A 138 0.45 5.18 12.10
CA ASP A 138 0.69 3.90 12.77
C ASP A 138 -0.19 2.76 12.23
N ARG A 139 -1.02 3.04 11.22
CA ARG A 139 -1.88 2.07 10.54
C ARG A 139 -1.84 2.23 9.04
N TRP A 140 -1.80 1.10 8.33
CA TRP A 140 -1.77 1.09 6.87
C TRP A 140 -3.07 1.63 6.27
N GLU A 141 -4.22 1.32 6.87
CA GLU A 141 -5.52 1.77 6.36
C GLU A 141 -5.66 3.30 6.40
N ASP A 142 -5.15 3.93 7.46
CA ASP A 142 -5.18 5.39 7.61
C ASP A 142 -4.28 6.09 6.56
N LEU A 143 -3.14 5.48 6.22
CA LEU A 143 -2.26 5.96 5.15
C LEU A 143 -2.95 5.85 3.79
N GLN A 144 -3.56 4.71 3.48
CA GLN A 144 -4.28 4.50 2.23
C GLN A 144 -5.46 5.47 2.09
N ALA A 145 -6.25 5.64 3.15
CA ALA A 145 -7.34 6.61 3.17
C ALA A 145 -6.86 8.05 2.95
N PHE A 146 -5.72 8.41 3.56
CA PHE A 146 -5.07 9.70 3.32
C PHE A 146 -4.67 9.86 1.86
N LYS A 147 -4.04 8.88 1.21
CA LYS A 147 -3.58 9.00 -0.19
C LYS A 147 -4.73 9.15 -1.21
N VAL A 148 -5.95 8.74 -0.87
CA VAL A 148 -7.13 8.95 -1.71
C VAL A 148 -7.58 10.40 -1.73
N THR A 149 -7.46 11.11 -0.61
CA THR A 149 -8.06 12.44 -0.41
C THR A 149 -7.03 13.55 -0.19
N TRP A 150 -5.81 13.19 0.18
CA TRP A 150 -4.77 14.06 0.75
C TRP A 150 -5.21 14.81 2.01
N GLU A 151 -6.23 14.29 2.69
CA GLU A 151 -6.81 14.89 3.88
C GLU A 151 -6.67 13.97 5.09
N ALA A 152 -6.34 14.56 6.24
CA ALA A 152 -6.31 13.90 7.54
C ALA A 152 -7.40 14.51 8.43
N PRO A 153 -8.63 13.94 8.42
CA PRO A 153 -9.78 14.53 9.12
C PRO A 153 -9.60 14.49 10.64
N TYR A 154 -9.02 13.40 11.16
CA TYR A 154 -8.60 13.29 12.54
C TYR A 154 -7.07 13.37 12.61
N ARG A 155 -6.56 14.32 13.39
CA ARG A 155 -5.13 14.58 13.48
C ARG A 155 -4.74 15.30 14.76
N PHE A 156 -3.52 15.07 15.17
CA PHE A 156 -2.78 15.91 16.12
C PHE A 156 -1.62 16.59 15.37
N THR A 157 -1.36 17.88 15.60
CA THR A 157 -0.38 18.64 14.81
C THR A 157 0.64 19.32 15.70
N GLU A 158 1.93 19.13 15.39
CA GLU A 158 3.05 19.87 15.97
C GLU A 158 3.71 20.75 14.91
N ILE A 159 3.68 22.06 15.10
CA ILE A 159 4.31 23.04 14.20
C ILE A 159 5.79 23.12 14.54
N GLY A 160 6.66 23.02 13.52
CA GLY A 160 8.11 23.14 13.69
C GLY A 160 8.81 21.92 14.30
N ALA A 161 8.11 20.81 14.49
CA ALA A 161 8.67 19.59 15.09
C ALA A 161 9.43 18.70 14.10
N GLY A 162 9.23 18.89 12.78
CA GLY A 162 9.86 18.09 11.74
C GLY A 162 11.21 18.66 11.29
N THR A 163 11.98 17.86 10.56
CA THR A 163 13.23 18.32 9.93
C THR A 163 12.98 19.52 9.04
N ALA A 164 13.94 20.47 9.00
CA ALA A 164 13.79 21.78 8.38
C ALA A 164 12.59 22.61 8.92
N ASN A 165 12.28 22.48 10.21
CA ASN A 165 11.17 23.16 10.91
C ASN A 165 9.80 22.91 10.26
N ARG A 166 9.62 21.75 9.61
CA ARG A 166 8.34 21.38 8.99
C ARG A 166 7.29 21.06 10.05
N THR A 167 6.04 21.22 9.66
CA THR A 167 4.90 20.77 10.47
C THR A 167 4.79 19.25 10.41
N VAL A 168 4.49 18.62 11.54
CA VAL A 168 4.23 17.19 11.66
C VAL A 168 2.77 17.00 12.03
N VAL A 169 2.06 16.22 11.22
CA VAL A 169 0.66 15.86 11.36
C VAL A 169 0.60 14.37 11.68
N TYR A 170 0.27 14.05 12.91
CA TYR A 170 0.00 12.68 13.34
C TYR A 170 -1.43 12.34 12.97
N VAL A 171 -1.61 11.41 12.04
CA VAL A 171 -2.94 11.02 11.56
C VAL A 171 -3.58 10.09 12.58
N LEU A 172 -4.85 10.37 12.87
CA LEU A 172 -5.68 9.67 13.82
C LEU A 172 -6.88 9.06 13.09
N ASN A 173 -7.64 8.22 13.78
CA ASN A 173 -8.85 7.56 13.33
C ASN A 173 -9.94 7.64 14.41
N ASP A 174 -11.12 7.11 14.11
CA ASP A 174 -12.27 7.16 15.03
C ASP A 174 -11.98 6.61 16.43
N ASP A 175 -11.08 5.61 16.53
CA ASP A 175 -10.75 4.95 17.79
C ASP A 175 -9.80 5.79 18.66
N ASN A 176 -9.00 6.67 18.07
CA ASN A 176 -7.95 7.43 18.78
C ASN A 176 -8.03 8.97 18.62
N LYS A 177 -9.02 9.50 17.89
CA LYS A 177 -9.18 10.95 17.60
C LYS A 177 -9.26 11.89 18.81
N THR A 178 -9.60 11.37 20.00
CA THR A 178 -9.67 12.16 21.25
C THR A 178 -8.41 12.05 22.11
N ARG A 179 -7.41 11.26 21.69
CA ARG A 179 -6.20 10.97 22.45
C ARG A 179 -4.99 11.59 21.76
N ARG A 180 -4.09 12.17 22.56
CA ARG A 180 -2.79 12.60 22.05
C ARG A 180 -1.95 11.36 21.70
N PRO A 181 -1.38 11.25 20.49
CA PRO A 181 -0.71 10.03 20.04
C PRO A 181 0.74 9.94 20.52
N GLU A 182 0.96 9.89 21.83
CA GLU A 182 2.29 9.95 22.45
C GLU A 182 3.26 8.88 21.90
N ALA A 183 2.77 7.66 21.64
CA ALA A 183 3.60 6.58 21.07
C ALA A 183 4.06 6.89 19.64
N LEU A 184 3.17 7.39 18.78
CA LEU A 184 3.51 7.74 17.40
C LEU A 184 4.45 8.94 17.33
N MET A 185 4.23 9.93 18.21
CA MET A 185 5.11 11.07 18.38
C MET A 185 6.53 10.64 18.80
N ALA A 186 6.63 9.70 19.74
CA ALA A 186 7.91 9.15 20.17
C ALA A 186 8.62 8.38 19.04
N ARG A 187 7.90 7.60 18.23
CA ARG A 187 8.46 6.90 17.06
C ARG A 187 9.00 7.86 16.01
N PHE A 188 8.26 8.93 15.69
CA PHE A 188 8.76 9.96 14.79
C PHE A 188 10.04 10.60 15.32
N ARG A 189 10.03 11.04 16.58
CA ARG A 189 11.20 11.68 17.19
C ARG A 189 12.41 10.76 17.22
N SER A 190 12.24 9.49 17.60
CA SER A 190 13.38 8.57 17.70
C SER A 190 14.05 8.32 16.35
N ARG A 191 13.28 8.20 15.26
CA ARG A 191 13.81 8.04 13.90
C ARG A 191 14.57 9.29 13.43
N HIS A 192 14.04 10.48 13.71
CA HIS A 192 14.64 11.75 13.27
C HIS A 192 15.71 12.33 14.22
N GLN A 193 15.87 11.80 15.43
CA GLN A 193 16.86 12.28 16.43
C GLN A 193 18.24 11.63 16.32
N GLN A 194 18.39 10.48 15.67
CA GLN A 194 19.68 9.81 15.55
C GLN A 194 20.62 10.66 14.68
N ARG A 195 21.57 11.33 15.33
CA ARG A 195 22.72 12.02 14.72
C ARG A 195 23.92 11.09 14.67
#